data_AF-A0A9W9L192-F1
#
_entry.id   AF-A0A9W9L192-F1
#
_cell.length_a   1.000
_cell.length_b   1.000
_cell.length_c   1.000
_cell.angle_alpha   90.00
_cell.angle_beta   90.00
_cell.angle_gamma   90.00
#
_symmetry.space_group_name_H-M   'P 1'
#
loop_
_entity.id
_entity.type
_entity.pdbx_description
1 polymer ?
#
loop_
_entity_poly.entity_id
_entity_poly.type
_entity_poly.pdbx_seq_one_letter_code
_entity_poly.pdbx_strand_id
1 'polypeptide(L)'
;MQATFPSFFTRDLCRGPFKFTLTDLHPSNIFVDDDWHITSLVDLEWACTRPIEMLRTPTWLTNKACDEIAQETIDYDTVRSEFIGIMTEKESLLGSRGQIPESLSETMERGWGRGTFWFSLALASPTGLFSVFYRQIQPRFIKYCEDHDFFHDTMPWYWAHDYVSVGAAKQQDRIDYDARLKTVFGVE
;
A
#
# COMPACT_ATOMS: atom_id res chain seq x y z
N MET A 1 10.52 2.75 8.13
CA MET A 1 9.05 2.82 8.26
C MET A 1 8.57 3.03 9.71
N GLN A 2 9.04 2.27 10.70
CA GLN A 2 8.54 2.41 12.09
C GLN A 2 8.70 3.83 12.67
N ALA A 3 9.87 4.45 12.51
CA ALA A 3 10.15 5.80 13.02
C ALA A 3 9.22 6.88 12.43
N THR A 4 8.67 6.65 11.23
CA THR A 4 7.83 7.62 10.52
C THR A 4 6.34 7.39 10.77
N PHE A 5 5.95 6.34 11.50
CA PHE A 5 4.54 6.00 11.77
C PHE A 5 3.70 7.17 12.32
N PRO A 6 4.16 7.95 13.33
CA PRO A 6 3.35 9.03 13.91
C PRO A 6 3.03 10.16 12.91
N SER A 7 3.80 10.27 11.83
CA SER A 7 3.57 11.27 10.78
C SER A 7 2.39 10.89 9.87
N PHE A 8 2.08 9.60 9.75
CA PHE A 8 1.05 9.07 8.84
C PHE A 8 -0.26 8.69 9.53
N PHE A 9 -0.26 8.42 10.83
CA PHE A 9 -1.47 8.02 11.58
C PHE A 9 -1.82 9.03 12.66
N THR A 10 -3.12 9.21 12.94
CA THR A 10 -3.58 10.09 14.02
C THR A 10 -3.63 9.32 15.33
N ARG A 11 -3.24 9.97 16.43
CA ARG A 11 -3.30 9.34 17.76
C ARG A 11 -4.73 9.03 18.18
N ASP A 12 -5.68 9.85 17.75
CA ASP A 12 -7.09 9.70 18.09
C ASP A 12 -7.70 8.41 17.52
N LEU A 13 -7.18 7.95 16.37
CA LEU A 13 -7.67 6.74 15.69
C LEU A 13 -6.84 5.49 15.99
N CYS A 14 -5.76 5.59 16.78
CA CYS A 14 -4.90 4.46 17.15
C CYS A 14 -5.65 3.35 17.92
N ARG A 15 -6.76 3.67 18.58
CA ARG A 15 -7.58 2.72 19.35
C ARG A 15 -8.91 2.39 18.69
N GLY A 16 -9.08 2.77 17.42
CA GLY A 16 -10.30 2.59 16.66
C GLY A 16 -10.82 3.89 16.07
N PRO A 17 -11.79 3.81 15.15
CA PRO A 17 -12.54 2.62 14.76
C PRO A 17 -11.71 1.64 13.91
N PHE A 18 -12.06 0.36 13.99
CA PHE A 18 -11.51 -0.67 13.11
C PHE A 18 -12.58 -1.17 12.15
N LYS A 19 -12.18 -1.54 10.93
CA LYS A 19 -13.08 -2.02 9.88
C LYS A 19 -12.61 -3.38 9.39
N PHE A 20 -13.57 -4.26 9.14
CA PHE A 20 -13.32 -5.52 8.45
C PHE A 20 -12.97 -5.22 6.99
N THR A 21 -11.88 -5.80 6.50
CA THR A 21 -11.34 -5.58 5.15
C THR A 21 -10.94 -6.90 4.54
N LEU A 22 -11.39 -7.13 3.31
CA LEU A 22 -10.85 -8.17 2.44
C LEU A 22 -9.55 -7.65 1.84
N THR A 23 -8.42 -8.25 2.20
CA THR A 23 -7.10 -7.74 1.82
C THR A 23 -6.69 -8.16 0.41
N ASP A 24 -7.27 -9.24 -0.11
CA ASP A 24 -7.00 -9.76 -1.44
C ASP A 24 -8.23 -9.65 -2.36
N LEU A 25 -8.94 -8.53 -2.28
CA LEU A 25 -10.05 -8.25 -3.19
C LEU A 25 -9.49 -7.72 -4.51
N HIS A 26 -9.65 -8.47 -5.60
CA HIS A 26 -9.25 -8.11 -6.97
C HIS A 26 -10.32 -8.56 -7.99
N PRO A 27 -10.26 -8.11 -9.26
CA PRO A 27 -11.34 -8.34 -10.22
C PRO A 27 -11.73 -9.82 -10.41
N SER A 28 -10.78 -10.75 -10.35
CA SER A 28 -11.07 -12.18 -10.48
C SER A 28 -11.86 -12.78 -9.31
N ASN A 29 -11.95 -12.07 -8.18
CA ASN A 29 -12.72 -12.49 -7.01
C ASN A 29 -14.14 -11.88 -6.98
N ILE A 30 -14.49 -11.06 -7.98
CA ILE A 30 -15.77 -10.34 -8.08
C ILE A 30 -16.54 -10.85 -9.30
N PHE A 31 -17.69 -11.47 -9.06
CA PHE A 31 -18.60 -11.87 -10.13
C PHE A 31 -19.69 -10.82 -10.32
N VAL A 32 -20.07 -10.63 -11.58
CA VAL A 32 -21.11 -9.70 -12.00
C VAL A 32 -22.10 -10.38 -12.94
N ASP A 33 -23.32 -9.86 -13.01
CA ASP A 33 -24.31 -10.23 -14.03
C ASP A 33 -24.13 -9.41 -15.33
N ASP A 34 -25.02 -9.63 -16.32
CA ASP A 34 -25.00 -8.95 -17.61
C ASP A 34 -25.17 -7.41 -17.50
N ASP A 35 -25.74 -6.94 -16.38
CA ASP A 35 -25.97 -5.53 -16.08
C ASP A 35 -24.88 -4.93 -15.16
N TRP A 36 -23.77 -5.65 -14.94
CA TRP A 36 -22.65 -5.28 -14.05
C TRP A 36 -23.00 -5.17 -12.56
N HIS A 37 -24.10 -5.77 -12.10
CA HIS A 37 -24.35 -5.87 -10.67
C HIS A 37 -23.47 -6.94 -10.05
N ILE A 38 -22.86 -6.64 -8.90
CA ILE A 38 -22.06 -7.62 -8.15
C ILE A 38 -23.00 -8.73 -7.65
N THR A 39 -22.79 -9.95 -8.11
CA THR A 39 -23.61 -11.13 -7.75
C THR A 39 -22.96 -11.96 -6.65
N SER A 40 -21.63 -12.03 -6.62
CA SER A 40 -20.89 -12.84 -5.65
C SER A 40 -19.47 -12.34 -5.46
N LEU A 41 -18.97 -12.49 -4.24
CA LEU A 41 -17.56 -12.36 -3.89
C LEU A 41 -17.05 -13.75 -3.48
N VAL A 42 -15.94 -14.18 -4.06
CA VAL A 42 -15.30 -15.46 -3.73
C VAL A 42 -13.94 -15.22 -3.06
N ASP A 43 -13.30 -16.30 -2.64
CA ASP A 43 -11.93 -16.27 -2.11
C ASP A 43 -11.76 -15.31 -0.92
N LEU A 44 -12.58 -15.52 0.10
CA LEU A 44 -12.68 -14.65 1.28
C LEU A 44 -11.70 -15.03 2.41
N GLU A 45 -10.71 -15.88 2.12
CA GLU A 45 -9.76 -16.37 3.13
C GLU A 45 -8.83 -15.25 3.64
N TRP A 46 -8.59 -14.24 2.81
CA TRP A 46 -7.76 -13.08 3.14
C TRP A 46 -8.61 -11.93 3.66
N ALA A 47 -8.99 -12.04 4.93
CA ALA A 47 -9.76 -11.03 5.63
C ALA A 47 -9.12 -10.64 6.97
N CYS A 48 -9.11 -9.35 7.29
CA CYS A 48 -8.66 -8.89 8.58
C CYS A 48 -9.37 -7.61 9.02
N THR A 49 -9.30 -7.32 10.32
CA THR A 49 -9.78 -6.07 10.89
C THR A 49 -8.64 -5.07 10.95
N ARG A 50 -8.77 -3.93 10.27
CA ARG A 50 -7.73 -2.90 10.15
C ARG A 50 -8.19 -1.57 10.76
N PRO A 51 -7.27 -0.73 11.27
CA PRO A 51 -7.58 0.66 11.60
C PRO A 51 -8.19 1.35 10.38
N ILE A 52 -9.18 2.22 10.60
CA ILE A 52 -9.89 2.91 9.51
C ILE A 52 -8.95 3.71 8.59
N GLU A 53 -7.88 4.28 9.14
CA GLU A 53 -6.86 5.02 8.40
C GLU A 53 -6.04 4.13 7.45
N MET A 54 -6.04 2.80 7.64
CA MET A 54 -5.38 1.86 6.74
C MET A 54 -6.26 1.42 5.57
N LEU A 55 -7.52 1.86 5.52
CA LEU A 55 -8.36 1.69 4.34
C LEU A 55 -7.79 2.47 3.17
N ARG A 56 -7.90 1.88 1.99
CA ARG A 56 -7.32 2.39 0.75
C ARG A 56 -8.31 2.16 -0.37
N THR A 57 -8.24 2.98 -1.41
CA THR A 57 -8.87 2.62 -2.68
C THR A 57 -8.19 1.38 -3.26
N PRO A 58 -8.93 0.57 -4.06
CA PRO A 58 -8.35 -0.62 -4.66
C PRO A 58 -7.20 -0.29 -5.60
N THR A 59 -6.06 -0.96 -5.45
CA THR A 59 -4.86 -0.69 -6.27
C THR A 59 -5.06 -1.14 -7.72
N TRP A 60 -5.90 -2.13 -7.95
CA TRP A 60 -6.20 -2.66 -9.29
C TRP A 60 -7.06 -1.73 -10.16
N LEU A 61 -7.47 -0.55 -9.67
CA LEU A 61 -8.21 0.44 -10.46
C LEU A 61 -7.48 0.88 -11.75
N THR A 62 -6.14 0.80 -11.78
CA THR A 62 -5.32 1.14 -12.96
C THR A 62 -4.63 -0.08 -13.58
N ASN A 63 -4.84 -1.28 -13.03
CA ASN A 63 -4.11 -2.51 -13.40
C ASN A 63 -2.57 -2.38 -13.34
N LYS A 64 -2.05 -1.45 -12.54
CA LYS A 64 -0.62 -1.23 -12.30
C LYS A 64 -0.19 -1.87 -10.98
N ALA A 65 1.05 -2.33 -10.93
CA ALA A 65 1.68 -2.81 -9.70
C ALA A 65 1.92 -1.64 -8.72
N CYS A 66 2.19 -1.98 -7.45
CA CYS A 66 2.30 -0.98 -6.38
C CYS A 66 3.48 0.00 -6.60
N ASP A 67 4.57 -0.49 -7.16
CA ASP A 67 5.74 0.29 -7.53
C ASP A 67 5.49 1.19 -8.75
N GLU A 68 4.70 0.74 -9.72
CA GLU A 68 4.26 1.53 -10.87
C GLU A 68 3.30 2.65 -10.43
N ILE A 69 2.32 2.36 -9.56
CA ILE A 69 1.42 3.37 -8.97
C ILE A 69 2.22 4.45 -8.22
N ALA A 70 3.29 4.05 -7.53
CA ALA A 70 4.16 4.99 -6.83
C ALA A 70 5.01 5.86 -7.77
N GLN A 71 5.27 5.41 -9.00
CA GLN A 71 5.98 6.18 -10.02
C GLN A 71 5.03 7.08 -10.81
N GLU A 72 3.85 6.57 -11.17
CA GLU A 72 2.86 7.20 -12.05
C GLU A 72 1.61 7.60 -11.25
N THR A 73 1.83 8.45 -10.25
CA THR A 73 0.79 8.81 -9.28
C THR A 73 -0.40 9.54 -9.90
N ILE A 74 -0.20 10.32 -10.97
CA ILE A 74 -1.24 11.16 -11.58
C ILE A 74 -2.40 10.31 -12.13
N ASP A 75 -2.08 9.23 -12.85
CA ASP A 75 -3.07 8.34 -13.45
C ASP A 75 -3.91 7.67 -12.36
N TYR A 76 -3.24 7.17 -11.31
CA TYR A 76 -3.93 6.56 -10.18
C TYR A 76 -4.79 7.56 -9.42
N ASP A 77 -4.29 8.77 -9.18
CA ASP A 77 -5.02 9.82 -8.47
C ASP A 77 -6.30 10.22 -9.20
N THR A 78 -6.27 10.23 -10.53
CA THR A 78 -7.44 10.54 -11.36
C THR A 78 -8.55 9.52 -11.14
N VAL A 79 -8.27 8.22 -11.31
CA VAL A 79 -9.27 7.15 -11.15
C VAL A 79 -9.70 7.00 -9.68
N ARG A 80 -8.76 7.16 -8.75
CA ARG A 80 -9.03 7.17 -7.32
C ARG A 80 -10.00 8.29 -6.95
N SER A 81 -9.81 9.50 -7.47
CA SER A 81 -10.65 10.66 -7.17
C SER A 81 -12.08 10.45 -7.67
N GLU A 82 -12.24 9.87 -8.85
CA GLU A 82 -13.55 9.45 -9.36
C GLU A 82 -14.22 8.44 -8.42
N PHE A 83 -13.49 7.39 -8.01
CA PHE A 83 -13.99 6.39 -7.07
C PHE A 83 -14.44 7.01 -5.74
N ILE A 84 -13.64 7.94 -5.18
CA ILE A 84 -13.98 8.66 -3.94
C ILE A 84 -15.20 9.56 -4.13
N GLY A 85 -15.35 10.20 -5.29
CA GLY A 85 -16.54 10.99 -5.64
C GLY A 85 -17.81 10.13 -5.62
N ILE A 86 -17.79 9.00 -6.33
CA ILE A 86 -18.91 8.05 -6.35
C ILE A 86 -19.20 7.52 -4.94
N MET A 87 -18.17 7.17 -4.17
CA MET A 87 -18.33 6.71 -2.79
C MET A 87 -19.01 7.77 -1.92
N THR A 88 -18.61 9.03 -2.04
CA THR A 88 -19.18 10.15 -1.28
C THR A 88 -20.67 10.36 -1.59
N GLU A 89 -21.06 10.25 -2.86
CA GLU A 89 -22.46 10.32 -3.26
C GLU A 89 -23.28 9.17 -2.66
N LYS A 90 -22.75 7.94 -2.72
CA LYS A 90 -23.41 6.76 -2.12
C LYS A 90 -23.49 6.85 -0.60
N GLU A 91 -22.44 7.31 0.06
CA GLU A 91 -22.44 7.57 1.50
C GLU A 91 -23.49 8.60 1.89
N SER A 92 -23.67 9.66 1.11
CA SER A 92 -24.70 10.68 1.39
C SER A 92 -26.12 10.10 1.30
N LEU A 93 -26.38 9.25 0.30
CA LEU A 93 -27.65 8.55 0.13
C LEU A 93 -27.93 7.54 1.28
N LEU A 94 -26.90 6.88 1.80
CA LEU A 94 -27.00 5.91 2.90
C LEU A 94 -27.03 6.59 4.28
N GLY A 95 -26.30 7.68 4.45
CA GLY A 95 -26.30 8.52 5.65
C GLY A 95 -27.65 9.18 5.89
N SER A 96 -28.36 9.57 4.83
CA SER A 96 -29.75 10.01 4.89
C SER A 96 -30.71 8.93 5.44
N ARG A 97 -30.29 7.66 5.41
CA ARG A 97 -31.02 6.50 5.96
C ARG A 97 -30.51 6.07 7.34
N GLY A 98 -29.58 6.80 7.95
CA GLY A 98 -29.05 6.53 9.30
C GLY A 98 -28.13 5.30 9.38
N GLN A 99 -27.55 4.83 8.28
CA GLN A 99 -26.86 3.53 8.22
C GLN A 99 -25.33 3.58 8.40
N ILE A 100 -24.68 4.75 8.26
CA ILE A 100 -23.21 4.86 8.31
C ILE A 100 -22.80 6.05 9.21
N PRO A 101 -22.18 5.81 10.38
CA PRO A 101 -21.73 6.89 11.28
C PRO A 101 -20.46 7.63 10.82
N GLU A 102 -19.64 7.03 9.97
CA GLU A 102 -18.31 7.51 9.57
C GLU A 102 -18.15 7.53 8.05
N SER A 103 -17.72 8.68 7.50
CA SER A 103 -17.39 8.78 6.08
C SER A 103 -16.07 8.08 5.78
N LEU A 104 -16.15 6.97 5.03
CA LEU A 104 -14.97 6.26 4.54
C LEU A 104 -14.29 7.06 3.44
N SER A 105 -15.07 7.74 2.59
CA SER A 105 -14.54 8.57 1.53
C SER A 105 -13.67 9.70 2.07
N GLU A 106 -14.12 10.42 3.11
CA GLU A 106 -13.34 11.47 3.78
C GLU A 106 -12.07 10.90 4.43
N THR A 107 -12.17 9.72 5.04
CA THR A 107 -11.01 9.07 5.67
C THR A 107 -9.96 8.68 4.64
N MET A 108 -10.37 8.09 3.51
CA MET A 108 -9.48 7.72 2.42
C MET A 108 -8.85 8.96 1.77
N GLU A 109 -9.60 10.04 1.58
CA GLU A 109 -9.10 11.29 0.99
C GLU A 109 -8.07 11.96 1.91
N ARG A 110 -8.36 12.02 3.22
CA ARG A 110 -7.42 12.51 4.22
C ARG A 110 -6.15 11.64 4.27
N GLY A 111 -6.33 10.33 4.20
CA GLY A 111 -5.24 9.36 4.16
C GLY A 111 -4.36 9.51 2.91
N TRP A 112 -4.94 9.89 1.77
CA TRP A 112 -4.19 10.22 0.56
C TRP A 112 -3.32 11.46 0.76
N GLY A 113 -3.93 12.58 1.18
CA GLY A 113 -3.22 13.84 1.38
C GLY A 113 -2.07 13.72 2.40
N ARG A 114 -2.31 13.04 3.52
CA ARG A 114 -1.31 12.80 4.56
C ARG A 114 -0.21 11.83 4.15
N GLY A 115 -0.50 10.92 3.23
CA GLY A 115 0.40 9.84 2.78
C GLY A 115 0.21 8.52 3.54
N THR A 116 -0.83 8.41 4.35
CA THR A 116 -1.25 7.17 5.01
C THR A 116 -1.57 6.06 4.00
N PHE A 117 -2.15 6.43 2.85
CA PHE A 117 -2.34 5.51 1.72
C PHE A 117 -1.03 4.83 1.33
N TRP A 118 0.02 5.62 1.09
CA TRP A 118 1.34 5.14 0.69
C TRP A 118 2.00 4.30 1.77
N PHE A 119 1.89 4.73 3.03
CA PHE A 119 2.42 3.96 4.14
C PHE A 119 1.73 2.58 4.26
N SER A 120 0.40 2.55 4.18
CA SER A 120 -0.39 1.32 4.23
C SER A 120 -0.15 0.42 3.01
N LEU A 121 0.04 1.01 1.82
CA LEU A 121 0.41 0.31 0.59
C LEU A 121 1.79 -0.34 0.68
N ALA A 122 2.78 0.40 1.16
CA ALA A 122 4.14 -0.08 1.36
C ALA A 122 4.21 -1.26 2.33
N LEU A 123 3.41 -1.23 3.41
CA LEU A 123 3.32 -2.36 4.34
C LEU A 123 2.62 -3.59 3.74
N ALA A 124 1.69 -3.39 2.81
CA ALA A 124 0.94 -4.47 2.16
C ALA A 124 1.69 -5.09 0.97
N SER A 125 2.71 -4.43 0.43
CA SER A 125 3.46 -4.88 -0.75
C SER A 125 4.97 -4.92 -0.46
N PRO A 126 5.52 -6.08 -0.06
CA PRO A 126 6.96 -6.24 0.14
C PRO A 126 7.78 -5.90 -1.13
N THR A 127 7.26 -6.23 -2.31
CA THR A 127 7.91 -5.95 -3.59
C THR A 127 7.85 -4.46 -3.95
N GLY A 128 6.73 -3.78 -3.66
CA GLY A 128 6.56 -2.35 -3.91
C GLY A 128 7.17 -1.43 -2.83
N LEU A 129 7.52 -1.98 -1.66
CA LEU A 129 7.94 -1.23 -0.48
C LEU A 129 9.00 -0.18 -0.77
N PHE A 130 10.08 -0.55 -1.46
CA PHE A 130 11.18 0.38 -1.74
C PHE A 130 10.76 1.50 -2.69
N SER A 131 10.05 1.16 -3.78
CA SER A 131 9.54 2.16 -4.73
C SER A 131 8.61 3.15 -4.03
N VAL A 132 7.62 2.64 -3.28
CA VAL A 132 6.70 3.49 -2.52
C VAL A 132 7.45 4.32 -1.48
N PHE A 133 8.43 3.75 -0.78
CA PHE A 133 9.20 4.47 0.22
C PHE A 133 9.96 5.66 -0.40
N TYR A 134 10.77 5.41 -1.42
CA TYR A 134 11.61 6.43 -2.03
C TYR A 134 10.82 7.46 -2.84
N ARG A 135 9.70 7.07 -3.47
CA ARG A 135 8.90 7.97 -4.31
C ARG A 135 7.84 8.76 -3.55
N GLN A 136 7.24 8.18 -2.51
CA GLN A 136 6.02 8.72 -1.90
C GLN A 136 6.12 9.03 -0.41
N ILE A 137 7.03 8.37 0.31
CA ILE A 137 7.18 8.50 1.77
C ILE A 137 8.35 9.40 2.12
N GLN A 138 9.57 9.05 1.69
CA GLN A 138 10.80 9.78 2.00
C GLN A 138 10.72 11.26 1.58
N PRO A 139 10.23 11.63 0.36
CA PRO A 139 10.18 13.03 -0.09
C PRO A 139 9.41 13.96 0.87
N ARG A 140 8.47 13.41 1.64
CA ARG A 140 7.70 14.18 2.64
C ARG A 140 8.54 14.64 3.83
N PHE A 141 9.63 13.94 4.14
CA PHE A 141 10.54 14.26 5.24
C PHE A 141 11.75 15.07 4.79
N ILE A 142 12.27 14.78 3.59
CA ILE A 142 13.48 15.42 3.07
C ILE A 142 13.20 16.72 2.31
N LYS A 143 11.93 17.11 2.13
CA LYS A 143 11.54 18.34 1.43
C LYS A 143 12.30 19.59 1.89
N TYR A 144 12.69 19.64 3.16
CA TYR A 144 13.42 20.76 3.78
C TYR A 144 14.84 20.38 4.24
N CYS A 145 15.34 19.22 3.81
CA CYS A 145 16.68 18.72 4.12
C CYS A 145 17.49 18.71 2.82
N GLU A 146 18.33 19.72 2.63
CA GLU A 146 19.08 19.91 1.38
C GLU A 146 20.13 18.81 1.16
N ASP A 147 20.73 18.29 2.23
CA ASP A 147 21.77 17.26 2.19
C ASP A 147 21.25 15.94 2.79
N HIS A 148 20.58 15.14 1.97
CA HIS A 148 19.96 13.86 2.37
C HIS A 148 20.55 12.64 1.63
N ASP A 149 21.56 12.84 0.78
CA ASP A 149 22.17 11.79 -0.04
C ASP A 149 22.87 10.72 0.81
N PHE A 150 23.44 11.11 1.96
CA PHE A 150 24.10 10.21 2.91
C PHE A 150 23.16 9.21 3.61
N PHE A 151 21.84 9.34 3.44
CA PHE A 151 20.88 8.40 4.02
C PHE A 151 21.15 6.97 3.55
N HIS A 152 21.47 6.78 2.27
CA HIS A 152 21.73 5.46 1.69
C HIS A 152 23.02 4.82 2.21
N ASP A 153 24.01 5.64 2.57
CA ASP A 153 25.28 5.18 3.14
C ASP A 153 25.14 4.83 4.62
N THR A 154 24.26 5.53 5.33
CA THR A 154 24.09 5.39 6.79
C THR A 154 23.10 4.28 7.16
N MET A 155 21.99 4.16 6.43
CA MET A 155 20.89 3.24 6.74
C MET A 155 21.32 1.77 6.92
N PRO A 156 22.22 1.19 6.09
CA PRO A 156 22.60 -0.21 6.21
C PRO A 156 23.28 -0.57 7.54
N TRP A 157 23.95 0.38 8.19
CA TRP A 157 24.59 0.18 9.49
C TRP A 157 23.59 -0.04 10.63
N TYR A 158 22.34 0.44 10.48
CA TYR A 158 21.26 0.13 11.42
C TYR A 158 20.64 -1.25 11.19
N TRP A 159 20.91 -1.89 10.05
CA TRP A 159 20.47 -3.24 9.74
C TRP A 159 21.46 -4.29 10.27
N ALA A 160 22.76 -4.06 10.09
CA ALA A 160 23.80 -4.94 10.60
C ALA A 160 25.10 -4.15 10.86
N HIS A 161 25.77 -4.49 11.97
CA HIS A 161 27.07 -3.89 12.33
C HIS A 161 28.17 -4.19 11.31
N ASP A 162 28.09 -5.33 10.62
CA ASP A 162 28.99 -5.71 9.52
C ASP A 162 28.19 -5.90 8.23
N TYR A 163 27.45 -4.86 7.84
CA TYR A 163 26.63 -4.90 6.63
C TYR A 163 27.44 -5.21 5.37
N VAL A 164 28.71 -4.80 5.29
CA VAL A 164 29.56 -5.04 4.11
C VAL A 164 29.76 -6.53 3.89
N SER A 165 30.15 -7.28 4.92
CA SER A 165 30.32 -8.73 4.82
C SER A 165 28.98 -9.44 4.59
N VAL A 166 27.91 -8.99 5.26
CA VAL A 166 26.56 -9.55 5.08
C VAL A 166 26.07 -9.34 3.64
N GLY A 167 26.28 -8.17 3.06
CA GLY A 167 25.90 -7.84 1.69
C GLY A 167 26.64 -8.71 0.68
N ALA A 168 27.97 -8.83 0.82
CA ALA A 168 28.78 -9.71 -0.02
C ALA A 168 28.33 -11.18 0.08
N ALA A 169 28.09 -11.68 1.29
CA ALA A 169 27.59 -13.03 1.51
C ALA A 169 26.21 -13.24 0.86
N LYS A 170 25.28 -12.28 0.99
CA LYS A 170 23.96 -12.36 0.37
C LYS A 170 24.00 -12.35 -1.15
N GLN A 171 24.97 -11.63 -1.73
CA GLN A 171 25.20 -11.66 -3.17
C GLN A 171 25.67 -13.05 -3.63
N GLN A 172 26.58 -13.67 -2.89
CA GLN A 172 27.02 -15.05 -3.18
C GLN A 172 25.88 -16.06 -2.97
N ASP A 173 25.13 -15.96 -1.87
CA ASP A 173 23.96 -16.81 -1.60
C ASP A 173 22.97 -16.79 -2.77
N ARG A 174 22.75 -15.60 -3.37
CA ARG A 174 21.87 -15.44 -4.53
C ARG A 174 22.42 -16.16 -5.76
N ILE A 175 23.70 -15.99 -6.08
CA ILE A 175 24.34 -16.65 -7.22
C ILE A 175 24.20 -18.18 -7.09
N ASP A 176 24.49 -18.70 -5.90
CA ASP A 176 24.40 -20.12 -5.61
C ASP A 176 22.94 -20.63 -5.68
N TYR A 177 21.99 -19.83 -5.17
CA TYR A 177 20.56 -20.12 -5.27
C TYR A 177 20.09 -20.16 -6.73
N ASP A 178 20.44 -19.16 -7.54
CA ASP A 178 20.05 -19.07 -8.95
C ASP A 178 20.62 -20.25 -9.76
N ALA A 179 21.87 -20.66 -9.49
CA ALA A 179 22.49 -21.84 -10.10
C ALA A 179 21.79 -23.15 -9.72
N ARG A 180 21.42 -23.30 -8.44
CA ARG A 180 20.62 -24.46 -7.97
C ARG A 180 19.25 -24.48 -8.61
N LEU A 181 18.61 -23.31 -8.74
CA LEU A 181 17.30 -23.17 -9.35
C LEU A 181 17.33 -23.66 -10.81
N LYS A 182 18.31 -23.17 -11.59
CA LYS A 182 18.56 -23.62 -12.96
C LYS A 182 18.74 -25.12 -13.08
N THR A 183 19.53 -25.70 -12.17
CA THR A 183 19.78 -27.15 -12.12
C THR A 183 18.49 -27.94 -11.87
N VAL A 184 17.65 -27.50 -10.93
CA VAL A 184 16.39 -28.18 -10.57
C VAL A 184 15.38 -28.13 -11.72
N PHE A 185 15.31 -27.02 -12.46
CA PHE A 185 14.34 -26.83 -13.54
C PHE A 185 14.88 -27.17 -14.94
N GLY A 186 16.13 -27.64 -15.05
CA GLY A 186 16.73 -28.04 -16.33
C GLY A 186 16.88 -26.90 -17.33
N VAL A 187 17.03 -25.67 -16.85
CA VAL A 187 17.23 -24.47 -17.68
C VAL A 187 18.72 -24.10 -17.58
N GLU A 188 19.49 -24.37 -18.63
CA GLU A 188 20.89 -23.90 -18.74
C GLU A 188 20.96 -22.37 -18.84
#